data_AF-A0A8I0S386-F1
#
_entry.id   AF-A0A8I0S386-F1
#
_cell.length_a   1.000
_cell.length_b   1.000
_cell.length_c   1.000
_cell.angle_alpha   90.00
_cell.angle_beta   90.00
_cell.angle_gamma   90.00
#
_symmetry.space_group_name_H-M   'P 1'
#
loop_
_entity.id
_entity.type
_entity.pdbx_description
1 polymer ?
#
loop_
_entity_poly.entity_id
_entity_poly.type
_entity_poly.pdbx_seq_one_letter_code
_entity_poly.pdbx_strand_id
1 'polypeptide(L)'
;MLIAVQKDQIIHAVLVDNRQACEMIARAIGHELDGKNFNIFDEVVSPQDAVYKSFQNLSPNEFFDARHDVTVSRDPMYLLEDTVTYKPYNYILFNLDNQKIIVPDYYDYEDGFHLTEISELSSAYEAYEHAAGIITHNRILQFAFAKKLILVKPTNVHHQINDSLVRTTYIFRENVKGSQQLNIDYCYCCGTFECKCTPEQIKEYASSELPF
;
A
#
# COMPACT_ATOMS: atom_id res chain seq x y z
N MET A 1 7.57 0.62 13.29
CA MET A 1 6.24 -0.01 13.15
C MET A 1 5.17 1.01 13.49
N LEU A 2 4.16 1.16 12.65
CA LEU A 2 3.03 2.07 12.89
C LEU A 2 1.87 1.28 13.51
N ILE A 3 1.41 1.68 14.69
CA ILE A 3 0.24 1.08 15.33
C ILE A 3 -0.90 2.08 15.24
N ALA A 4 -2.01 1.69 14.62
CA ALA A 4 -3.16 2.54 14.39
C ALA A 4 -4.43 1.93 14.96
N VAL A 5 -5.36 2.78 15.39
CA VAL A 5 -6.68 2.42 15.87
C VAL A 5 -7.71 3.29 15.16
N GLN A 6 -8.79 2.67 14.67
CA GLN A 6 -9.93 3.38 14.10
C GLN A 6 -11.13 3.23 15.02
N LYS A 7 -11.76 4.36 15.34
CA LYS A 7 -13.02 4.43 16.08
C LYS A 7 -13.83 5.63 15.61
N ASP A 8 -15.11 5.44 15.37
CA ASP A 8 -16.05 6.44 14.87
C ASP A 8 -15.56 7.11 13.58
N GLN A 9 -14.96 6.32 12.66
CA GLN A 9 -14.30 6.77 11.42
C GLN A 9 -13.07 7.68 11.62
N ILE A 10 -12.63 7.86 12.85
CA ILE A 10 -11.45 8.63 13.21
C ILE A 10 -10.30 7.66 13.48
N ILE A 11 -9.13 7.97 12.93
CA ILE A 11 -7.93 7.16 13.06
C ILE A 11 -6.88 7.89 13.89
N HIS A 12 -6.36 7.19 14.88
CA HIS A 12 -5.18 7.60 15.65
C HIS A 12 -4.06 6.60 15.35
N ALA A 13 -2.83 7.08 15.23
CA ALA A 13 -1.69 6.23 14.93
C ALA A 13 -0.42 6.71 15.62
N VAL A 14 0.44 5.77 16.01
CA VAL A 14 1.77 6.06 16.55
C VAL A 14 2.83 5.25 15.85
N LEU A 15 3.94 5.90 15.52
CA LEU A 15 5.12 5.25 14.97
C LEU A 15 6.10 4.96 16.12
N VAL A 16 6.39 3.69 16.33
CA VAL A 16 7.24 3.19 17.42
C VAL A 16 8.26 2.18 16.87
N ASP A 17 9.24 1.78 17.68
CA ASP A 17 10.07 0.62 17.34
C ASP A 17 9.28 -0.70 17.52
N ASN A 18 9.84 -1.81 17.03
CA ASN A 18 9.15 -3.11 17.10
C ASN A 18 8.99 -3.62 18.54
N ARG A 19 9.93 -3.31 19.44
CA ARG A 19 9.86 -3.76 20.83
C ARG A 19 8.72 -3.04 21.56
N GLN A 20 8.64 -1.73 21.40
CA GLN A 20 7.58 -0.90 21.95
C GLN A 20 6.21 -1.28 21.38
N ALA A 21 6.12 -1.55 20.07
CA ALA A 21 4.89 -2.06 19.47
C ALA A 21 4.42 -3.36 20.16
N CYS A 22 5.33 -4.30 20.40
CA CYS A 22 5.02 -5.53 21.13
C CYS A 22 4.60 -5.25 22.58
N GLU A 23 5.27 -4.34 23.28
CA GLU A 23 4.94 -3.94 24.67
C GLU A 23 3.55 -3.31 24.76
N MET A 24 3.21 -2.39 23.84
CA MET A 24 1.88 -1.78 23.75
C MET A 24 0.78 -2.83 23.54
N ILE A 25 0.97 -3.75 22.58
CA ILE A 25 0.00 -4.81 22.29
C ILE A 25 -0.11 -5.76 23.48
N ALA A 26 1.01 -6.14 24.11
CA ALA A 26 1.02 -7.01 25.27
C ALA A 26 0.29 -6.41 26.46
N ARG A 27 0.42 -5.10 26.72
CA ARG A 27 -0.36 -4.40 27.76
C ARG A 27 -1.85 -4.40 27.45
N ALA A 28 -2.22 -4.09 26.22
CA ALA A 28 -3.62 -4.11 25.80
C ALA A 28 -4.25 -5.52 25.95
N ILE A 29 -3.51 -6.59 25.62
CA ILE A 29 -3.93 -7.98 25.85
C ILE A 29 -3.95 -8.32 27.34
N GLY A 30 -2.95 -7.88 28.11
CA GLY A 30 -2.87 -8.11 29.55
C GLY A 30 -4.08 -7.57 30.30
N HIS A 31 -4.60 -6.41 29.88
CA HIS A 31 -5.86 -5.88 30.40
C HIS A 31 -7.04 -6.83 30.18
N GLU A 32 -7.15 -7.46 29.01
CA GLU A 32 -8.17 -8.47 28.73
C GLU A 32 -8.02 -9.70 29.64
N LEU A 33 -6.80 -10.18 29.83
CA LEU A 33 -6.52 -11.34 30.69
C LEU A 33 -6.81 -11.08 32.17
N ASP A 34 -6.71 -9.82 32.61
CA ASP A 34 -7.06 -9.37 33.97
C ASP A 34 -8.58 -9.13 34.15
N GLY A 35 -9.41 -9.45 33.16
CA GLY A 35 -10.86 -9.25 33.20
C GLY A 35 -11.29 -7.80 33.00
N LYS A 36 -10.42 -6.95 32.47
CA LYS A 36 -10.75 -5.60 31.99
C LYS A 36 -10.94 -5.65 30.47
N ASN A 37 -11.47 -4.60 29.86
CA ASN A 37 -11.60 -4.56 28.41
C ASN A 37 -10.23 -4.35 27.76
N PHE A 38 -9.94 -5.08 26.68
CA PHE A 38 -8.87 -4.76 25.75
C PHE A 38 -8.94 -3.29 25.32
N ASN A 39 -7.84 -2.55 25.50
CA ASN A 39 -7.84 -1.12 25.24
C ASN A 39 -6.56 -0.66 24.53
N ILE A 40 -6.43 -1.04 23.26
CA ILE A 40 -5.39 -0.51 22.38
C ILE A 40 -5.60 0.97 22.05
N PHE A 41 -6.83 1.47 22.17
CA PHE A 41 -7.15 2.86 21.86
C PHE A 41 -6.38 3.82 22.76
N ASP A 42 -6.42 3.59 24.07
CA ASP A 42 -5.70 4.44 25.04
C ASP A 42 -4.18 4.35 24.85
N GLU A 43 -3.65 3.16 24.54
CA GLU A 43 -2.23 2.96 24.25
C GLU A 43 -1.78 3.76 23.02
N VAL A 44 -2.64 3.96 22.02
CA VAL A 44 -2.31 4.72 20.80
C VAL A 44 -2.57 6.22 20.97
N VAL A 45 -3.63 6.62 21.67
CA VAL A 45 -3.98 8.03 21.88
C VAL A 45 -3.10 8.69 22.95
N SER A 46 -2.71 7.93 23.97
CA SER A 46 -1.88 8.38 25.10
C SER A 46 -0.80 7.35 25.40
N PRO A 47 0.18 7.19 24.49
CA PRO A 47 1.23 6.20 24.64
C PRO A 47 2.06 6.46 25.90
N GLN A 48 2.26 5.42 26.71
CA GLN A 48 3.13 5.47 27.89
C GLN A 48 4.61 5.40 27.50
N ASP A 49 4.90 4.83 26.33
CA ASP A 49 6.25 4.67 25.81
C ASP A 49 6.66 5.84 24.91
N ALA A 50 7.98 6.01 24.74
CA ALA A 50 8.51 7.00 23.82
C ALA A 50 8.11 6.66 22.37
N VAL A 51 7.36 7.55 21.71
CA VAL A 51 6.98 7.40 20.31
C VAL A 51 7.88 8.24 19.39
N TYR A 52 8.16 7.74 18.19
CA TYR A 52 8.87 8.52 17.17
C TYR A 52 7.98 9.59 16.54
N LYS A 53 6.74 9.23 16.21
CA LYS A 53 5.71 10.13 15.66
C LYS A 53 4.34 9.73 16.21
N SER A 54 3.46 10.71 16.36
CA SER A 54 2.05 10.52 16.74
C SER A 54 1.20 11.27 15.73
N PHE A 55 0.13 10.61 15.28
CA PHE A 55 -0.88 11.14 14.37
C PHE A 55 -2.24 10.97 15.03
N GLN A 56 -3.02 12.04 15.11
CA GLN A 56 -4.25 12.07 15.89
C GLN A 56 -5.36 12.65 15.04
N ASN A 57 -6.58 12.13 15.22
CA ASN A 57 -7.79 12.61 14.56
C ASN A 57 -7.72 12.59 13.02
N LEU A 58 -7.07 11.57 12.44
CA LEU A 58 -6.97 11.43 11.00
C LEU A 58 -8.28 10.89 10.42
N SER A 59 -8.70 11.42 9.29
CA SER A 59 -9.63 10.73 8.39
C SER A 59 -8.97 9.52 7.72
N PRO A 60 -9.73 8.60 7.12
CA PRO A 60 -9.18 7.47 6.37
C PRO A 60 -8.18 7.87 5.27
N ASN A 61 -8.45 8.97 4.56
CA ASN A 61 -7.57 9.49 3.51
C ASN A 61 -6.27 10.08 4.10
N GLU A 62 -6.36 10.82 5.21
CA GLU A 62 -5.16 11.35 5.86
C GLU A 62 -4.30 10.24 6.46
N PHE A 63 -4.92 9.16 6.95
CA PHE A 63 -4.20 7.97 7.39
C PHE A 63 -3.51 7.23 6.24
N PHE A 64 -4.16 7.18 5.06
CA PHE A 64 -3.56 6.60 3.87
C PHE A 64 -2.25 7.27 3.49
N ASP A 65 -2.15 8.60 3.65
CA ASP A 65 -0.91 9.34 3.42
C ASP A 65 0.08 9.12 4.57
N ALA A 66 -0.39 9.23 5.81
CA ALA A 66 0.44 9.13 7.02
C ALA A 66 1.13 7.77 7.22
N ARG A 67 0.62 6.70 6.59
CA ARG A 67 1.22 5.36 6.66
C ARG A 67 2.48 5.17 5.82
N HIS A 68 2.99 6.23 5.18
CA HIS A 68 4.21 6.20 4.39
C HIS A 68 5.32 7.07 5.00
N ASP A 69 6.57 6.58 4.92
CA ASP A 69 7.74 7.43 4.99
C ASP A 69 7.95 8.08 3.63
N VAL A 70 8.09 9.41 3.62
CA VAL A 70 8.16 10.20 2.39
C VAL A 70 9.55 10.80 2.28
N THR A 71 10.31 10.34 1.30
CA THR A 71 11.66 10.86 1.01
C THR A 71 11.66 11.55 -0.35
N VAL A 72 12.09 12.81 -0.38
CA VAL A 72 12.31 13.55 -1.63
C VAL A 72 13.78 13.46 -2.00
N SER A 73 14.08 12.79 -3.12
CA SER A 73 15.43 12.74 -3.68
C SER A 73 15.58 13.86 -4.71
N ARG A 74 16.52 14.78 -4.45
CA ARG A 74 16.88 15.87 -5.36
C ARG A 74 18.27 15.64 -5.92
N ASP A 75 18.40 15.70 -7.24
CA ASP A 75 19.72 15.62 -7.86
C ASP A 75 20.44 16.97 -7.75
N PRO A 76 21.56 17.08 -7.01
CA PRO A 76 22.30 18.32 -6.87
C PRO A 76 22.85 18.85 -8.20
N MET A 77 22.95 18.00 -9.22
CA MET A 77 23.39 18.39 -10.56
C MET A 77 22.25 18.80 -11.50
N TYR A 78 20.99 18.69 -11.09
CA TYR A 78 19.79 18.99 -11.88
C TYR A 78 19.68 18.22 -13.22
N LEU A 79 20.33 17.06 -13.31
CA LEU A 79 20.29 16.13 -14.44
C LEU A 79 19.11 15.16 -14.31
N LEU A 80 18.75 14.80 -13.07
CA LEU A 80 17.57 13.99 -12.76
C LEU A 80 16.42 14.87 -12.28
N GLU A 81 15.20 14.36 -12.38
CA GLU A 81 14.04 15.05 -11.81
C GLU A 81 13.88 14.69 -10.33
N ASP A 82 13.33 15.63 -9.56
CA ASP A 82 12.96 15.38 -8.17
C ASP A 82 12.00 14.19 -8.12
N THR A 83 12.34 13.19 -7.32
CA THR A 83 11.54 11.98 -7.17
C THR A 83 11.05 11.88 -5.74
N VAL A 84 9.75 11.66 -5.56
CA VAL A 84 9.15 11.44 -4.25
C VAL A 84 9.01 9.94 -4.05
N THR A 85 9.61 9.42 -2.99
CA THR A 85 9.53 8.00 -2.64
C THR A 85 8.61 7.84 -1.45
N TYR A 86 7.53 7.08 -1.63
CA TYR A 86 6.58 6.71 -0.58
C TYR A 86 6.85 5.28 -0.14
N LYS A 87 7.50 5.11 1.01
CA LYS A 87 7.77 3.78 1.56
C LYS A 87 6.74 3.45 2.65
N PRO A 88 5.88 2.43 2.48
CA PRO A 88 4.89 2.10 3.50
C PRO A 88 5.59 1.64 4.79
N TYR A 89 5.12 2.12 5.94
CA TYR A 89 5.52 1.53 7.21
C TYR A 89 4.86 0.16 7.36
N ASN A 90 5.58 -0.80 7.96
CA ASN A 90 4.92 -1.96 8.54
C ASN A 90 3.93 -1.46 9.61
N TYR A 91 2.65 -1.77 9.43
CA TYR A 91 1.61 -1.27 10.33
C TYR A 91 0.59 -2.32 10.72
N ILE A 92 -0.06 -2.08 11.86
CA ILE A 92 -1.26 -2.79 12.30
C ILE A 92 -2.36 -1.75 12.52
N LEU A 93 -3.52 -1.94 11.89
CA LEU A 93 -4.71 -1.13 12.10
C LEU A 93 -5.78 -1.94 12.84
N PHE A 94 -6.06 -1.55 14.08
CA PHE A 94 -7.18 -2.05 14.88
C PHE A 94 -8.44 -1.27 14.52
N ASN A 95 -9.25 -1.81 13.62
CA ASN A 95 -10.52 -1.20 13.21
C ASN A 95 -11.64 -1.62 14.17
N LEU A 96 -11.89 -0.78 15.18
CA LEU A 96 -12.90 -1.05 16.21
C LEU A 96 -14.33 -0.88 15.68
N ASP A 97 -14.54 -0.01 14.70
CA ASP A 97 -15.84 0.19 14.03
C ASP A 97 -16.35 -1.12 13.41
N ASN A 98 -15.43 -1.89 12.81
CA ASN A 98 -15.72 -3.12 12.10
C ASN A 98 -15.29 -4.39 12.84
N GLN A 99 -14.74 -4.26 14.05
CA GLN A 99 -14.18 -5.36 14.85
C GLN A 99 -13.15 -6.21 14.06
N LYS A 100 -12.27 -5.54 13.30
CA LYS A 100 -11.24 -6.18 12.46
C LYS A 100 -9.84 -5.68 12.82
N ILE A 101 -8.85 -6.53 12.60
CA ILE A 101 -7.43 -6.15 12.64
C ILE A 101 -6.87 -6.29 11.24
N ILE A 102 -6.28 -5.22 10.72
CA ILE A 102 -5.69 -5.19 9.38
C ILE A 102 -4.17 -5.15 9.55
N VAL A 103 -3.50 -6.17 9.04
CA VAL A 103 -2.03 -6.25 8.98
C VAL A 103 -1.67 -6.44 7.52
N PRO A 104 -1.23 -5.38 6.81
CA PRO A 104 -0.86 -5.52 5.41
C PRO A 104 0.46 -6.30 5.31
N ASP A 105 0.53 -7.15 4.29
CA ASP A 105 1.74 -7.86 3.95
C ASP A 105 2.59 -7.02 2.99
N TYR A 106 3.65 -6.38 3.52
CA TYR A 106 4.58 -5.57 2.75
C TYR A 106 5.94 -6.27 2.51
N TYR A 107 6.02 -7.60 2.64
CA TYR A 107 7.30 -8.36 2.63
C TYR A 107 8.21 -8.09 1.41
N ASP A 108 7.70 -7.49 0.33
CA ASP A 108 8.43 -7.22 -0.92
C ASP A 108 8.77 -5.73 -1.18
N TYR A 109 8.38 -4.77 -0.34
CA TYR A 109 8.46 -3.32 -0.67
C TYR A 109 9.66 -2.60 -0.03
N GLU A 110 10.87 -3.15 -0.20
CA GLU A 110 12.07 -2.54 0.43
C GLU A 110 12.40 -1.15 -0.10
N ASP A 111 12.06 -0.83 -1.37
CA ASP A 111 12.50 0.40 -2.03
C ASP A 111 11.46 1.55 -2.07
N GLY A 112 10.20 1.27 -1.73
CA GLY A 112 9.11 2.27 -1.75
C GLY A 112 8.64 2.68 -3.15
N PHE A 113 7.49 3.33 -3.26
CA PHE A 113 6.94 3.77 -4.56
C PHE A 113 7.60 5.06 -5.02
N HIS A 114 8.26 5.05 -6.19
CA HIS A 114 8.82 6.25 -6.81
C HIS A 114 7.76 6.92 -7.69
N LEU A 115 7.25 8.06 -7.20
CA LEU A 115 6.14 8.80 -7.79
C LEU A 115 6.54 10.26 -8.03
N THR A 116 5.83 10.91 -8.95
CA THR A 116 5.93 12.35 -9.19
C THR A 116 5.00 13.17 -8.31
N GLU A 117 3.85 12.63 -7.91
CA GLU A 117 2.88 13.28 -7.03
C GLU A 117 2.13 12.28 -6.13
N ILE A 118 1.53 12.77 -5.04
CA ILE A 118 0.85 11.91 -4.05
C ILE A 118 -0.45 11.29 -4.58
N SER A 119 -1.17 11.97 -5.47
CA SER A 119 -2.40 11.48 -6.11
C SER A 119 -2.20 10.18 -6.89
N GLU A 120 -0.97 9.94 -7.37
CA GLU A 120 -0.62 8.70 -8.08
C GLU A 120 -0.61 7.48 -7.16
N LEU A 121 -0.44 7.68 -5.85
CA LEU A 121 -0.41 6.62 -4.85
C LEU A 121 -1.79 5.99 -4.70
N SER A 122 -2.85 6.78 -4.55
CA SER A 122 -4.24 6.29 -4.43
C SER A 122 -4.64 5.42 -5.61
N SER A 123 -4.37 5.88 -6.84
CA SER A 123 -4.68 5.11 -8.04
C SER A 123 -3.76 3.90 -8.25
N ALA A 124 -2.51 3.93 -7.76
CA ALA A 124 -1.70 2.73 -7.69
C ALA A 124 -2.36 1.70 -6.77
N TYR A 125 -2.81 2.12 -5.58
CA TYR A 125 -3.56 1.30 -4.61
C TYR A 125 -4.89 0.75 -5.17
N GLU A 126 -5.69 1.56 -5.85
CA GLU A 126 -6.95 1.14 -6.52
C GLU A 126 -6.70 0.04 -7.59
N ALA A 127 -5.61 0.14 -8.35
CA ALA A 127 -5.24 -0.91 -9.29
C ALA A 127 -4.95 -2.27 -8.61
N TYR A 128 -4.58 -2.26 -7.31
CA TYR A 128 -4.47 -3.49 -6.52
C TYR A 128 -5.83 -3.99 -6.03
N GLU A 129 -6.77 -3.10 -5.69
CA GLU A 129 -8.12 -3.49 -5.24
C GLU A 129 -8.92 -4.24 -6.32
N HIS A 130 -8.72 -3.88 -7.59
CA HIS A 130 -9.39 -4.53 -8.72
C HIS A 130 -8.72 -5.81 -9.23
N ALA A 131 -7.51 -6.14 -8.76
CA ALA A 131 -6.79 -7.36 -9.11
C ALA A 131 -7.25 -8.52 -8.21
N ALA A 132 -8.52 -8.91 -8.33
CA ALA A 132 -9.10 -9.98 -7.53
C ALA A 132 -8.28 -11.28 -7.67
N GLY A 133 -7.82 -11.81 -6.54
CA GLY A 133 -7.77 -13.26 -6.35
C GLY A 133 -6.57 -14.06 -6.80
N ILE A 134 -5.55 -13.41 -7.28
CA ILE A 134 -4.25 -14.03 -7.40
C ILE A 134 -3.37 -13.30 -6.40
N ILE A 135 -2.46 -14.04 -5.76
CA ILE A 135 -1.23 -13.48 -5.22
C ILE A 135 -0.45 -12.90 -6.41
N THR A 136 -0.99 -11.84 -7.01
CA THR A 136 -0.43 -11.08 -8.13
C THR A 136 0.62 -10.21 -7.49
N HIS A 137 1.64 -10.87 -6.94
CA HIS A 137 2.88 -10.26 -6.54
C HIS A 137 3.25 -9.27 -7.62
N ASN A 138 3.21 -7.98 -7.28
CA ASN A 138 4.32 -7.03 -7.27
C ASN A 138 5.22 -6.96 -8.52
N ARG A 139 4.95 -7.71 -9.60
CA ARG A 139 5.85 -7.94 -10.73
C ARG A 139 6.04 -6.68 -11.55
N ILE A 140 5.01 -5.86 -11.67
CA ILE A 140 5.08 -4.57 -12.37
C ILE A 140 5.98 -3.60 -11.62
N LEU A 141 5.83 -3.51 -10.30
CA LEU A 141 6.69 -2.67 -9.47
C LEU A 141 8.10 -3.23 -9.36
N GLN A 142 8.27 -4.54 -9.16
CA GLN A 142 9.57 -5.20 -9.18
C GLN A 142 10.29 -4.99 -10.51
N PHE A 143 9.56 -5.04 -11.63
CA PHE A 143 10.09 -4.68 -12.94
C PHE A 143 10.50 -3.20 -12.98
N ALA A 144 9.65 -2.29 -12.50
CA ALA A 144 9.96 -0.88 -12.45
C ALA A 144 11.21 -0.60 -11.61
N PHE A 145 11.34 -1.19 -10.41
CA PHE A 145 12.52 -1.09 -9.55
C PHE A 145 13.76 -1.67 -10.21
N ALA A 146 13.67 -2.89 -10.75
CA ALA A 146 14.78 -3.53 -11.47
C ALA A 146 15.26 -2.72 -12.68
N LYS A 147 14.37 -1.91 -13.27
CA LYS A 147 14.66 -1.03 -14.40
C LYS A 147 14.87 0.44 -14.02
N LYS A 148 14.84 0.77 -12.72
CA LYS A 148 14.93 2.14 -12.19
C LYS A 148 13.93 3.12 -12.86
N LEU A 149 12.73 2.63 -13.11
CA LEU A 149 11.64 3.40 -13.72
C LEU A 149 10.82 4.12 -12.64
N ILE A 150 10.35 5.31 -13.00
CA ILE A 150 9.39 6.10 -12.23
C ILE A 150 8.01 5.88 -12.82
N LEU A 151 7.02 5.62 -11.97
CA LEU A 151 5.62 5.62 -12.39
C LEU A 151 5.19 7.09 -12.55
N VAL A 152 4.80 7.46 -13.77
CA VAL A 152 4.49 8.85 -14.16
C VAL A 152 3.00 9.12 -14.11
N LYS A 153 2.23 8.06 -14.32
CA LYS A 153 0.79 8.14 -14.28
C LYS A 153 0.25 6.78 -13.87
N PRO A 154 -0.75 6.75 -12.97
CA PRO A 154 -1.44 5.53 -12.67
C PRO A 154 -2.15 4.99 -13.90
N THR A 155 -2.67 3.78 -13.74
CA THR A 155 -3.36 3.02 -14.75
C THR A 155 -4.58 3.77 -15.25
N ASN A 156 -4.63 4.09 -16.54
CA ASN A 156 -5.82 4.74 -17.15
C ASN A 156 -6.52 3.83 -18.15
N VAL A 157 -5.95 2.66 -18.41
CA VAL A 157 -6.47 1.73 -19.41
C VAL A 157 -6.63 0.39 -18.74
N HIS A 158 -7.87 0.09 -18.39
CA HIS A 158 -8.30 -1.21 -17.92
C HIS A 158 -8.92 -1.96 -19.10
N HIS A 159 -8.43 -3.17 -19.34
CA HIS A 159 -9.02 -4.08 -20.29
C HIS A 159 -9.77 -5.15 -19.51
N GLN A 160 -11.09 -5.03 -19.55
CA GLN A 160 -12.01 -5.95 -18.89
C GLN A 160 -12.65 -6.91 -19.90
N ILE A 161 -12.93 -8.12 -19.46
CA ILE A 161 -13.73 -9.10 -20.19
C ILE A 161 -14.76 -9.66 -19.20
N ASN A 162 -16.05 -9.47 -19.49
CA ASN A 162 -17.16 -9.87 -18.62
C ASN A 162 -16.95 -9.38 -17.16
N ASP A 163 -16.73 -8.08 -17.01
CA ASP A 163 -16.49 -7.38 -15.72
C ASP A 163 -15.23 -7.80 -14.93
N SER A 164 -14.45 -8.74 -15.45
CA SER A 164 -13.18 -9.16 -14.86
C SER A 164 -12.01 -8.36 -15.45
N LEU A 165 -11.13 -7.82 -14.61
CA LEU A 165 -9.92 -7.11 -15.04
C LEU A 165 -8.89 -8.12 -15.57
N VAL A 166 -8.61 -8.08 -16.87
CA VAL A 166 -7.72 -9.01 -17.55
C VAL A 166 -6.33 -8.41 -17.75
N ARG A 167 -6.27 -7.13 -18.12
CA ARG A 167 -5.02 -6.41 -18.33
C ARG A 167 -5.14 -4.96 -17.90
N THR A 168 -4.03 -4.41 -17.43
CA THR A 168 -3.89 -2.98 -17.17
C THR A 168 -2.62 -2.43 -17.78
N THR A 169 -2.69 -1.20 -18.31
CA THR A 169 -1.52 -0.45 -18.79
C THR A 169 -1.06 0.57 -17.76
N TYR A 170 0.22 0.54 -17.42
CA TYR A 170 0.90 1.47 -16.54
C TYR A 170 1.84 2.38 -17.35
N ILE A 171 1.97 3.65 -16.97
CA ILE A 171 2.82 4.59 -17.67
C ILE A 171 4.05 4.90 -16.82
N PHE A 172 5.21 4.44 -17.29
CA PHE A 172 6.50 4.62 -16.66
C PHE A 172 7.39 5.57 -17.46
N ARG A 173 8.50 6.00 -16.88
CA ARG A 173 9.63 6.62 -17.60
C ARG A 173 10.93 6.41 -16.82
N GLU A 174 12.06 6.67 -17.46
CA GLU A 174 13.35 6.76 -16.77
C GLU A 174 13.44 8.05 -15.94
N ASN A 175 14.15 8.00 -14.80
CA ASN A 175 14.42 9.19 -14.00
C ASN A 175 15.51 10.09 -14.63
N VAL A 176 15.26 10.59 -15.84
CA VAL A 176 16.14 11.51 -16.56
C VAL A 176 15.25 12.58 -17.17
N LYS A 177 15.67 13.85 -17.06
CA LYS A 177 14.89 14.97 -17.57
C LYS A 177 14.64 14.82 -19.07
N GLY A 178 13.36 14.91 -19.46
CA GLY A 178 12.94 14.76 -20.87
C GLY A 178 12.89 13.32 -21.38
N SER A 179 12.97 12.32 -20.48
CA SER A 179 12.76 10.92 -20.85
C SER A 179 11.36 10.69 -21.44
N GLN A 180 11.26 9.77 -22.40
CA GLN A 180 9.99 9.41 -23.00
C GLN A 180 9.18 8.50 -22.06
N GLN A 181 7.86 8.65 -22.11
CA GLN A 181 6.94 7.76 -21.41
C GLN A 181 6.88 6.38 -22.10
N LEU A 182 6.81 5.34 -21.29
CA LEU A 182 6.73 3.93 -21.67
C LEU A 182 5.42 3.35 -21.13
N ASN A 183 4.59 2.83 -22.03
CA ASN A 183 3.39 2.11 -21.65
C ASN A 183 3.74 0.64 -21.44
N ILE A 184 3.49 0.12 -20.24
CA ILE A 184 3.76 -1.27 -19.88
C ILE A 184 2.43 -1.93 -19.51
N ASP A 185 2.08 -2.92 -20.30
CA ASP A 185 0.90 -3.76 -20.10
C ASP A 185 1.21 -4.92 -19.15
N TYR A 186 0.31 -5.21 -18.22
CA TYR A 186 0.35 -6.41 -17.40
C TYR A 186 -0.94 -7.19 -17.50
N CYS A 187 -0.87 -8.48 -17.84
CA CYS A 187 -2.01 -9.39 -17.82
C CYS A 187 -2.07 -10.12 -16.49
N TYR A 188 -3.13 -9.87 -15.73
CA TYR A 188 -3.42 -10.54 -14.46
C TYR A 188 -3.71 -12.02 -14.68
N CYS A 189 -4.42 -12.32 -15.77
CA CYS A 189 -4.73 -13.67 -16.23
C CYS A 189 -3.52 -14.61 -16.30
N CYS A 190 -2.37 -14.12 -16.73
CA CYS A 190 -1.16 -14.89 -16.95
C CYS A 190 -0.04 -14.51 -15.97
N GLY A 191 -0.21 -13.44 -15.17
CA GLY A 191 0.80 -12.92 -14.24
C GLY A 191 2.08 -12.41 -14.92
N THR A 192 2.00 -11.91 -16.16
CA THR A 192 3.17 -11.45 -16.93
C THR A 192 2.87 -10.22 -17.80
N PHE A 193 3.91 -9.63 -18.40
CA PHE A 193 3.82 -8.50 -19.32
C PHE A 193 3.35 -8.88 -20.75
N GLU A 194 3.11 -10.16 -21.00
CA GLU A 194 2.55 -10.66 -22.27
C GLU A 194 1.28 -11.46 -21.98
N CYS A 195 0.14 -11.04 -22.56
CA CYS A 195 -1.10 -11.80 -22.42
C CYS A 195 -1.12 -12.97 -23.44
N LYS A 196 -1.10 -14.20 -22.93
CA LYS A 196 -1.21 -15.44 -23.73
C LYS A 196 -2.44 -16.28 -23.35
N CYS A 197 -3.34 -15.71 -22.55
CA CYS A 197 -4.44 -16.41 -21.95
C CYS A 197 -5.57 -16.60 -22.99
N THR A 198 -6.12 -17.81 -23.08
CA THR A 198 -7.22 -18.12 -24.01
C THR A 198 -8.56 -17.61 -23.46
N PRO A 199 -9.60 -17.45 -24.30
CA PRO A 199 -10.95 -17.06 -23.84
C PRO A 199 -11.51 -17.98 -22.75
N GLU A 200 -11.17 -19.26 -22.77
CA GLU A 200 -11.59 -20.26 -21.76
C GLU A 200 -10.88 -20.03 -20.42
N GLN A 201 -9.56 -19.79 -20.44
CA GLN A 201 -8.78 -19.49 -19.24
C GLN A 201 -9.21 -18.17 -18.58
N ILE A 202 -9.63 -17.20 -19.40
CA ILE A 202 -10.20 -15.94 -18.92
C ILE A 202 -11.55 -16.17 -18.23
N LYS A 203 -12.38 -17.10 -18.72
CA LYS A 203 -13.64 -17.47 -18.05
C LYS A 203 -13.40 -18.18 -16.72
N GLU A 204 -12.40 -19.05 -16.63
CA GLU A 204 -12.02 -19.69 -15.37
C GLU A 204 -11.58 -18.64 -14.34
N TYR A 205 -10.71 -17.71 -14.74
CA TYR A 205 -10.29 -16.56 -13.92
C TYR A 205 -11.46 -15.66 -13.49
N ALA A 206 -12.43 -15.42 -14.37
CA ALA A 206 -13.63 -14.64 -14.07
C ALA A 206 -14.60 -15.37 -13.10
N SER A 207 -14.55 -16.70 -13.07
CA SER A 207 -15.49 -17.55 -12.32
C SER A 207 -15.01 -17.95 -10.93
N SER A 208 -13.74 -17.69 -10.59
CA SER A 208 -13.25 -17.86 -9.22
C SER A 208 -13.82 -16.75 -8.35
N GLU A 209 -15.08 -16.93 -7.92
CA GLU A 209 -15.63 -16.19 -6.78
C GLU A 209 -14.68 -16.38 -5.61
N LEU A 210 -14.11 -15.28 -5.14
CA LEU A 210 -13.37 -15.27 -3.89
C LEU A 210 -14.20 -14.64 -2.79
N PRO A 211 -14.05 -15.14 -1.56
CA PRO A 211 -14.80 -14.68 -0.42
C PRO A 211 -14.24 -13.30 -0.04
N PHE A 212 -15.01 -12.24 -0.31
CA PHE A 212 -14.92 -11.01 0.46
C PHE A 212 -15.83 -11.13 1.69
#